data_AF-A0ABD2IED9-F1
#
_entry.id   AF-A0ABD2IED9-F1
#
_cell.length_a   1.000
_cell.length_b   1.000
_cell.length_c   1.000
_cell.angle_alpha   90.00
_cell.angle_beta   90.00
_cell.angle_gamma   90.00
#
_symmetry.space_group_name_H-M   'P 1'
#
loop_
_entity.id
_entity.type
_entity.pdbx_description
1 polymer ?
#
loop_
_entity_poly.entity_id
_entity_poly.type
_entity_poly.pdbx_seq_one_letter_code
_entity_poly.pdbx_strand_id
1 'polypeptide(L)'
;MDQLISGLLGGGGGGGANAGDNQPQQQGGGGNGNQLANMAGELIGGFLGGGGGGSGALGGGAGGGDILSTLFNAVKGGDIGSILGALAGGADVNAKDTSSGNTLLQMAIMTGITEIVKLLLNRGANVNETNAEGKDAVRIAQEQAEKAPDEDSKVKYEQMVQLLQEKQ
;
A
#
# COMPACT_ATOMS: atom_id res chain seq x y z
N MET A 1 42.06 44.89 43.05
CA MET A 1 41.66 46.06 43.86
C MET A 1 40.38 46.54 43.21
N ASP A 2 39.17 46.34 43.73
CA ASP A 2 38.64 46.25 45.10
C ASP A 2 37.49 45.22 45.12
N GLN A 3 37.44 44.25 46.03
CA GLN A 3 36.89 44.29 47.40
C GLN A 3 35.35 44.50 47.48
N LEU A 4 34.71 43.49 48.07
CA LEU A 4 33.50 43.54 48.91
C LEU A 4 32.13 43.65 48.23
N ILE A 5 31.39 42.53 48.16
CA ILE A 5 30.16 42.35 48.95
C ILE A 5 30.08 40.89 49.42
N SER A 6 30.25 40.71 50.74
CA SER A 6 29.92 39.50 51.48
C SER A 6 28.43 39.48 51.85
N GLY A 7 27.83 38.29 51.75
CA GLY A 7 26.95 37.75 52.78
C GLY A 7 25.44 38.02 52.68
N LEU A 8 24.66 36.95 52.49
CA LEU A 8 23.59 36.47 53.40
C LEU A 8 22.98 35.19 52.78
N LEU A 9 23.34 33.98 53.23
CA LEU A 9 22.70 33.18 54.28
C LEU A 9 21.15 33.04 54.17
N GLY A 10 20.71 31.79 53.96
CA GLY A 10 19.33 31.32 54.08
C GLY A 10 19.05 30.31 52.96
N GLY A 11 18.87 29.01 53.15
CA GLY A 11 18.34 28.28 54.31
C GLY A 11 17.04 27.60 53.87
N GLY A 12 17.03 26.26 53.89
CA GLY A 12 15.85 25.41 53.64
C GLY A 12 15.69 24.98 52.17
N GLY A 13 15.48 23.73 51.82
CA GLY A 13 15.03 22.58 52.61
C GLY A 13 13.94 21.86 51.82
N GLY A 14 14.17 20.57 51.54
CA GLY A 14 13.10 19.59 51.30
C GLY A 14 12.63 19.41 49.85
N GLY A 15 12.47 18.15 49.46
CA GLY A 15 11.58 17.79 48.36
C GLY A 15 12.14 16.88 47.27
N GLY A 16 12.99 15.91 47.62
CA GLY A 16 13.22 14.76 46.75
C GLY A 16 12.04 13.79 46.85
N ALA A 17 11.35 13.53 45.73
CA ALA A 17 10.72 12.26 45.34
C ALA A 17 9.78 12.53 44.16
N ASN A 18 10.23 12.26 42.93
CA ASN A 18 9.32 11.92 41.84
C ASN A 18 9.67 10.48 41.43
N ALA A 19 8.88 9.55 41.96
CA ALA A 19 8.98 8.13 41.67
C ALA A 19 7.74 7.71 40.88
N GLY A 20 7.98 6.93 39.83
CA GLY A 20 6.99 6.13 39.11
C GLY A 20 6.26 6.90 38.01
N ASP A 21 6.17 6.45 36.76
CA ASP A 21 6.61 5.23 36.12
C ASP A 21 6.68 5.55 34.62
N ASN A 22 7.85 5.41 34.01
CA ASN A 22 7.98 5.50 32.56
C ASN A 22 8.92 4.39 32.06
N GLN A 23 8.30 3.29 31.64
CA GLN A 23 8.88 2.27 30.78
C GLN A 23 7.77 1.79 29.84
N PRO A 24 8.07 1.41 28.58
CA PRO A 24 9.29 0.70 28.20
C PRO A 24 10.19 1.39 27.17
N GLN A 25 11.48 1.14 27.39
CA GLN A 25 12.59 1.44 26.51
C GLN A 25 12.52 0.55 25.26
N GLN A 26 12.57 1.17 24.08
CA GLN A 26 13.05 0.54 22.86
C GLN A 26 14.58 0.59 22.88
N GLN A 27 15.24 -0.57 22.77
CA GLN A 27 16.48 -0.78 22.00
C GLN A 27 17.01 -2.20 22.19
N GLY A 28 17.41 -2.82 21.09
CA GLY A 28 18.19 -4.07 21.10
C GLY A 28 18.01 -4.89 19.83
N GLY A 29 18.68 -4.48 18.75
CA GLY A 29 18.79 -5.28 17.54
C GLY A 29 19.83 -6.40 17.63
N GLY A 30 19.79 -7.30 16.64
CA GLY A 30 20.92 -8.14 16.24
C GLY A 30 20.66 -9.65 16.33
N GLY A 31 20.60 -10.33 15.18
CA GLY A 31 20.71 -11.78 15.14
C GLY A 31 20.19 -12.45 13.87
N ASN A 32 21.08 -12.61 12.89
CA ASN A 32 20.88 -13.37 11.66
C ASN A 32 20.37 -14.80 11.89
N GLY A 33 19.38 -15.23 11.10
CA GLY A 33 18.96 -16.62 11.03
C GLY A 33 18.15 -16.91 9.77
N ASN A 34 18.82 -17.40 8.73
CA ASN A 34 18.22 -18.01 7.55
C ASN A 34 17.34 -19.20 7.95
N GLN A 35 16.05 -19.01 8.19
CA GLN A 35 15.06 -20.08 8.28
C GLN A 35 13.68 -19.57 7.86
N LEU A 36 13.39 -19.56 6.55
CA LEU A 36 12.06 -19.90 6.04
C LEU A 36 12.13 -20.24 4.53
N ALA A 37 13.06 -21.13 4.19
CA ALA A 37 12.99 -21.92 2.97
C ALA A 37 12.65 -23.36 3.36
N ASN A 38 11.65 -23.92 2.69
CA ASN A 38 11.14 -25.30 2.77
C ASN A 38 10.21 -25.65 3.95
N MET A 39 8.91 -25.47 3.72
CA MET A 39 7.97 -26.55 3.98
C MET A 39 6.91 -26.59 2.87
N ALA A 40 7.00 -27.64 2.09
CA ALA A 40 6.09 -28.02 1.03
C ALA A 40 4.85 -28.72 1.61
N GLY A 41 3.73 -28.56 0.92
CA GLY A 41 2.67 -29.56 0.87
C GLY A 41 1.59 -29.47 1.95
N GLU A 42 0.54 -28.71 1.67
CA GLU A 42 -0.82 -29.14 2.02
C GLU A 42 -1.76 -28.91 0.84
N LEU A 43 -2.04 -30.03 0.16
CA LEU A 43 -3.21 -30.29 -0.65
C LEU A 43 -4.43 -30.41 0.28
N ILE A 44 -5.32 -29.41 0.26
CA ILE A 44 -6.74 -29.60 0.58
C ILE A 44 -7.47 -28.73 -0.46
N GLY A 45 -8.15 -29.26 -1.48
CA GLY A 45 -9.10 -30.36 -1.40
C GLY A 45 -10.52 -29.80 -1.21
N GLY A 46 -11.07 -29.20 -2.27
CA GLY A 46 -12.51 -29.14 -2.56
C GLY A 46 -13.49 -28.51 -1.57
N PHE A 47 -14.03 -27.33 -1.92
CA PHE A 47 -15.42 -26.93 -1.70
C PHE A 47 -15.80 -26.01 -2.87
N LEU A 48 -16.44 -26.51 -3.93
CA LEU A 48 -17.89 -26.54 -4.12
C LEU A 48 -18.62 -25.27 -3.65
N GLY A 49 -18.94 -24.41 -4.62
CA GLY A 49 -20.32 -23.98 -4.85
C GLY A 49 -20.85 -22.77 -4.07
N GLY A 50 -21.22 -21.74 -4.83
CA GLY A 50 -22.53 -21.10 -4.70
C GLY A 50 -22.65 -19.86 -3.80
N GLY A 51 -22.89 -18.72 -4.45
CA GLY A 51 -24.09 -17.91 -4.21
C GLY A 51 -24.18 -17.00 -2.98
N GLY A 52 -24.68 -15.79 -3.22
CA GLY A 52 -25.18 -14.84 -2.22
C GLY A 52 -24.10 -13.84 -1.79
N GLY A 53 -24.31 -12.52 -1.82
CA GLY A 53 -25.55 -11.79 -1.67
C GLY A 53 -25.43 -10.91 -0.43
N GLY A 54 -25.13 -9.63 -0.64
CA GLY A 54 -25.57 -8.54 0.23
C GLY A 54 -24.79 -8.27 1.52
N SER A 55 -24.68 -6.96 1.77
CA SER A 55 -24.73 -6.29 3.07
C SER A 55 -23.41 -6.08 3.81
N GLY A 56 -23.22 -4.84 4.25
CA GLY A 56 -22.56 -4.59 5.53
C GLY A 56 -21.54 -3.47 5.49
N ALA A 57 -21.99 -2.26 5.81
CA ALA A 57 -21.12 -1.17 6.22
C ALA A 57 -20.26 -1.57 7.42
N LEU A 58 -18.96 -1.30 7.35
CA LEU A 58 -18.03 -1.07 8.49
C LEU A 58 -16.92 -0.16 7.90
N GLY A 59 -16.57 1.04 8.39
CA GLY A 59 -16.66 1.55 9.76
C GLY A 59 -15.33 1.34 10.48
N GLY A 60 -14.40 2.30 10.37
CA GLY A 60 -13.36 2.61 11.37
C GLY A 60 -12.11 1.70 11.45
N GLY A 61 -10.92 2.30 11.41
CA GLY A 61 -9.68 1.61 11.79
C GLY A 61 -8.41 2.17 11.14
N ALA A 62 -7.98 3.37 11.52
CA ALA A 62 -6.62 3.82 11.25
C ALA A 62 -5.67 3.10 12.22
N GLY A 63 -4.91 2.12 11.74
CA GLY A 63 -3.84 1.48 12.51
C GLY A 63 -3.55 0.06 12.06
N GLY A 64 -2.57 -0.10 11.18
CA GLY A 64 -2.06 -1.41 10.74
C GLY A 64 -2.54 -1.90 9.37
N GLY A 65 -3.03 -1.01 8.51
CA GLY A 65 -3.47 -1.37 7.16
C GLY A 65 -2.30 -1.86 6.32
N ASP A 66 -2.49 -3.02 5.70
CA ASP A 66 -1.53 -3.72 4.86
C ASP A 66 -0.79 -2.75 3.91
N ILE A 67 0.52 -2.93 3.74
CA ILE A 67 1.35 -2.17 2.77
C ILE A 67 0.66 -2.11 1.39
N LEU A 68 -0.04 -3.19 1.04
CA LEU A 68 -0.87 -3.30 -0.16
C LEU A 68 -2.01 -2.28 -0.17
N SER A 69 -2.82 -2.20 0.89
CA SER A 69 -3.93 -1.24 1.01
C SER A 69 -3.45 0.21 0.89
N THR A 70 -2.31 0.55 1.49
CA THR A 70 -1.69 1.88 1.35
C THR A 70 -1.23 2.13 -0.09
N LEU A 71 -0.63 1.14 -0.74
CA LEU A 71 -0.18 1.24 -2.13
C LEU A 71 -1.35 1.40 -3.10
N PHE A 72 -2.45 0.67 -2.91
CA PHE A 72 -3.66 0.84 -3.71
C PHE A 72 -4.27 2.24 -3.55
N ASN A 73 -4.26 2.80 -2.33
CA ASN A 73 -4.70 4.17 -2.11
C ASN A 73 -3.78 5.18 -2.80
N ALA A 74 -2.47 4.95 -2.84
CA ALA A 74 -1.53 5.78 -3.59
C ALA A 74 -1.81 5.73 -5.11
N VAL A 75 -2.09 4.55 -5.67
CA VAL A 75 -2.51 4.39 -7.07
C VAL A 75 -3.82 5.14 -7.36
N LYS A 76 -4.82 5.02 -6.47
CA LYS A 76 -6.08 5.75 -6.58
C LYS A 76 -5.89 7.27 -6.55
N GLY A 77 -4.99 7.75 -5.70
CA GLY A 77 -4.69 9.17 -5.54
C GLY A 77 -3.73 9.75 -6.58
N GLY A 78 -3.08 8.91 -7.39
CA GLY A 78 -2.07 9.39 -8.35
C GLY A 78 -0.70 9.67 -7.74
N ASP A 79 -0.42 9.20 -6.51
CA ASP A 79 0.83 9.50 -5.81
C ASP A 79 1.97 8.58 -6.28
N ILE A 80 2.62 9.01 -7.36
CA ILE A 80 3.78 8.33 -7.96
C ILE A 80 4.91 8.15 -6.94
N GLY A 81 5.14 9.11 -6.04
CA GLY A 81 6.22 9.04 -5.05
C GLY A 81 6.02 7.88 -4.08
N SER A 82 4.82 7.77 -3.53
CA SER A 82 4.44 6.67 -2.64
C SER A 82 4.47 5.31 -3.36
N ILE A 83 4.02 5.25 -4.62
CA ILE A 83 4.07 4.02 -5.43
C ILE A 83 5.51 3.57 -5.65
N LEU A 84 6.40 4.48 -6.06
CA LEU A 84 7.81 4.19 -6.27
C LEU A 84 8.49 3.72 -4.98
N GLY A 85 8.21 4.39 -3.87
CA GLY A 85 8.73 4.04 -2.54
C GLY A 85 8.30 2.65 -2.09
N ALA A 86 7.01 2.31 -2.25
CA ALA A 86 6.49 1.00 -1.89
C ALA A 86 7.11 -0.11 -2.76
N LEU A 87 7.17 0.09 -4.08
CA LEU A 87 7.79 -0.88 -4.99
C LEU A 87 9.30 -1.03 -4.72
N ALA A 88 10.00 0.05 -4.36
CA ALA A 88 11.40 -0.01 -3.94
C ALA A 88 11.58 -0.71 -2.59
N GLY A 89 10.58 -0.64 -1.71
CA GLY A 89 10.51 -1.37 -0.44
C GLY A 89 10.18 -2.86 -0.58
N GLY A 90 10.08 -3.38 -1.81
CA GLY A 90 9.78 -4.78 -2.08
C GLY A 90 8.29 -5.12 -2.15
N ALA A 91 7.40 -4.12 -2.27
CA ALA A 91 6.01 -4.39 -2.57
C ALA A 91 5.89 -5.09 -3.93
N ASP A 92 5.02 -6.10 -3.99
CA ASP A 92 4.77 -6.84 -5.22
C ASP A 92 4.02 -5.95 -6.23
N VAL A 93 4.61 -5.78 -7.42
CA VAL A 93 4.03 -5.03 -8.54
C VAL A 93 2.74 -5.69 -9.07
N ASN A 94 2.60 -7.01 -8.87
CA ASN A 94 1.45 -7.80 -9.26
C ASN A 94 0.47 -8.04 -8.12
N ALA A 95 0.65 -7.34 -6.99
CA ALA A 95 -0.25 -7.45 -5.85
C ALA A 95 -1.70 -7.20 -6.26
N LYS A 96 -2.60 -7.99 -5.69
CA LYS A 96 -4.04 -7.90 -5.89
C LYS A 96 -4.71 -7.29 -4.68
N ASP A 97 -5.69 -6.43 -4.95
CA ASP A 97 -6.58 -5.87 -3.94
C ASP A 97 -7.44 -6.99 -3.35
N THR A 98 -7.56 -7.02 -2.03
CA THR A 98 -8.29 -8.07 -1.33
C THR A 98 -9.80 -7.98 -1.55
N SER A 99 -10.31 -6.78 -1.86
CA SER A 99 -11.76 -6.56 -2.02
C SER A 99 -12.25 -6.88 -3.43
N SER A 100 -11.51 -6.45 -4.46
CA SER A 100 -11.91 -6.55 -5.86
C SER A 100 -11.08 -7.53 -6.69
N GLY A 101 -9.98 -8.04 -6.13
CA GLY A 101 -9.01 -8.86 -6.85
C GLY A 101 -8.21 -8.08 -7.91
N ASN A 102 -8.37 -6.75 -7.99
CA ASN A 102 -7.69 -5.95 -9.00
C ASN A 102 -6.19 -5.86 -8.72
N THR A 103 -5.35 -6.00 -9.73
CA THR A 103 -3.93 -5.68 -9.61
C THR A 103 -3.69 -4.17 -9.52
N LEU A 104 -2.48 -3.77 -9.10
CA LEU A 104 -2.07 -2.37 -9.16
C LEU A 104 -2.22 -1.76 -10.56
N LEU A 105 -1.89 -2.54 -11.59
CA LEU A 105 -2.01 -2.13 -12.99
C LEU A 105 -3.47 -1.87 -13.36
N GLN A 106 -4.37 -2.79 -13.01
CA GLN A 106 -5.81 -2.66 -13.26
C GLN A 106 -6.39 -1.46 -12.52
N MET A 107 -5.98 -1.22 -11.27
CA MET A 107 -6.40 -0.05 -10.51
C MET A 107 -5.95 1.25 -11.18
N ALA A 108 -4.71 1.31 -11.70
CA ALA A 108 -4.20 2.48 -12.40
C ALA A 108 -4.96 2.79 -13.71
N ILE A 109 -5.47 1.74 -14.37
CA ILE A 109 -6.34 1.89 -15.55
C ILE A 109 -7.70 2.44 -15.12
N MET A 110 -8.30 1.92 -14.05
CA MET A 110 -9.60 2.42 -13.56
C MET A 110 -9.56 3.88 -13.10
N THR A 111 -8.41 4.35 -12.61
CA THR A 111 -8.21 5.77 -12.26
C THR A 111 -7.90 6.63 -13.49
N GLY A 112 -7.60 6.01 -14.62
CA GLY A 112 -7.21 6.66 -15.85
C GLY A 112 -5.84 7.33 -15.78
N ILE A 113 -4.91 6.89 -14.93
CA ILE A 113 -3.61 7.57 -14.80
C ILE A 113 -2.55 6.85 -15.66
N THR A 114 -2.42 7.29 -16.91
CA THR A 114 -1.50 6.68 -17.90
C THR A 114 -0.05 6.62 -17.41
N GLU A 115 0.37 7.61 -16.63
CA GLU A 115 1.74 7.67 -16.11
C GLU A 115 2.03 6.55 -15.11
N ILE A 116 1.06 6.22 -14.25
CA ILE A 116 1.17 5.08 -13.33
C ILE A 116 1.13 3.76 -14.11
N VAL A 117 0.28 3.66 -15.14
CA VAL A 117 0.24 2.47 -16.02
C VAL A 117 1.62 2.21 -16.62
N LYS A 118 2.24 3.23 -17.23
CA LYS A 118 3.60 3.14 -17.79
C LYS A 118 4.64 2.76 -16.74
N LEU A 119 4.56 3.35 -15.55
CA LEU A 119 5.46 3.04 -14.44
C LEU A 119 5.37 1.58 -14.02
N LEU A 120 4.16 1.06 -13.81
CA LEU A 120 3.93 -0.31 -13.40
C LEU A 120 4.38 -1.30 -14.48
N LEU A 121 4.10 -1.01 -15.76
CA LEU A 121 4.60 -1.82 -16.89
C LEU A 121 6.13 -1.83 -16.95
N ASN A 122 6.78 -0.69 -16.76
CA ASN A 122 8.24 -0.60 -16.69
C ASN A 122 8.83 -1.37 -15.50
N ARG A 123 8.04 -1.58 -14.43
CA ARG A 123 8.39 -2.39 -13.27
C ARG A 123 8.05 -3.87 -13.43
N GLY A 124 7.57 -4.29 -14.60
CA GLY A 124 7.27 -5.70 -14.90
C GLY A 124 5.91 -6.16 -14.41
N ALA A 125 4.92 -5.27 -14.33
CA ALA A 125 3.54 -5.65 -14.07
C ALA A 125 3.02 -6.63 -15.15
N ASN A 126 2.42 -7.73 -14.71
CA ASN A 126 1.81 -8.73 -15.57
C ASN A 126 0.46 -8.22 -16.07
N VAL A 127 0.39 -8.00 -17.39
CA VAL A 127 -0.82 -7.53 -18.09
C VAL A 127 -1.90 -8.61 -18.22
N ASN A 128 -1.51 -9.89 -18.10
CA ASN A 128 -2.39 -11.05 -18.27
C ASN A 128 -3.09 -11.48 -16.97
N GLU A 129 -2.78 -10.84 -15.84
CA GLU A 129 -3.49 -11.12 -14.60
C GLU A 129 -4.95 -10.74 -14.72
N THR A 130 -5.83 -11.59 -14.20
CA THR A 130 -7.26 -11.32 -14.11
C THR A 130 -7.67 -10.98 -12.69
N ASN A 131 -8.62 -10.05 -12.56
CA ASN A 131 -9.26 -9.71 -11.29
C ASN A 131 -10.34 -10.74 -10.89
N ALA A 132 -11.09 -10.47 -9.81
CA ALA A 132 -12.16 -11.35 -9.33
C ALA A 132 -13.33 -11.48 -10.33
N GLU A 133 -13.50 -10.53 -11.25
CA GLU A 133 -14.49 -10.59 -12.33
C GLU A 133 -13.97 -11.36 -13.57
N GLY A 134 -12.74 -11.89 -13.52
CA GLY A 134 -12.11 -12.55 -14.66
C GLY A 134 -11.67 -11.59 -15.77
N LYS A 135 -11.51 -10.30 -15.46
CA LYS A 135 -11.08 -9.27 -16.42
C LYS A 135 -9.59 -9.01 -16.28
N ASP A 136 -8.89 -9.01 -17.40
CA ASP A 136 -7.49 -8.60 -17.49
C ASP A 136 -7.36 -7.07 -17.64
N ALA A 137 -6.12 -6.57 -17.69
CA ALA A 137 -5.84 -5.14 -17.83
C ALA A 137 -6.45 -4.55 -19.13
N VAL A 138 -6.39 -5.29 -20.24
CA VAL A 138 -6.90 -4.84 -21.55
C VAL A 138 -8.42 -4.72 -21.53
N ARG A 139 -9.12 -5.72 -20.97
CA ARG A 139 -10.58 -5.73 -20.84
C ARG A 139 -11.07 -4.57 -20.00
N ILE A 140 -10.39 -4.27 -18.88
CA ILE A 140 -10.76 -3.12 -18.05
C ILE A 140 -10.57 -1.82 -18.82
N ALA A 141 -9.45 -1.64 -19.53
CA ALA A 141 -9.22 -0.44 -20.33
C ALA A 141 -10.30 -0.24 -21.42
N GLN A 142 -10.70 -1.32 -22.11
CA GLN A 142 -11.80 -1.28 -23.08
C GLN A 142 -13.14 -0.89 -22.42
N GLU A 143 -13.48 -1.47 -21.28
CA GLU A 143 -14.71 -1.10 -20.56
C GLU A 143 -14.70 0.36 -20.08
N GLN A 144 -13.54 0.88 -19.69
CA GLN A 144 -13.42 2.29 -19.31
C GLN A 144 -13.55 3.21 -20.54
N ALA A 145 -13.03 2.81 -21.70
CA ALA A 145 -13.23 3.53 -22.95
C ALA A 145 -14.71 3.61 -23.33
N GLU A 146 -15.47 2.53 -23.16
CA GLU A 146 -16.91 2.49 -23.44
C GLU A 146 -17.74 3.32 -22.45
N LYS A 147 -17.32 3.38 -21.18
CA LYS A 147 -17.98 4.16 -20.13
C LYS A 147 -17.58 5.64 -20.12
N ALA A 148 -16.57 6.02 -20.89
CA ALA A 148 -16.08 7.38 -20.94
C ALA A 148 -17.19 8.33 -21.46
N PRO A 149 -17.48 9.45 -20.76
CA PRO A 149 -18.50 10.39 -21.19
C PRO A 149 -18.03 11.29 -22.35
N ASP A 150 -16.72 11.38 -22.56
CA ASP A 150 -16.05 12.25 -23.52
C ASP A 150 -15.08 11.47 -24.42
N GLU A 151 -14.95 11.93 -25.67
CA GLU A 151 -14.09 11.29 -26.68
C GLU A 151 -12.61 11.40 -26.29
N ASP A 152 -12.20 12.45 -25.58
CA ASP A 152 -10.82 12.60 -25.09
C ASP A 152 -10.44 11.49 -24.08
N SER A 153 -11.30 11.21 -23.11
CA SER A 153 -11.12 10.11 -22.16
C SER A 153 -11.14 8.76 -22.86
N LYS A 154 -12.01 8.60 -23.87
CA LYS A 154 -12.05 7.39 -24.68
C LYS A 154 -10.75 7.15 -25.44
N VAL A 155 -10.25 8.17 -26.17
CA VAL A 155 -8.95 8.11 -26.87
C VAL A 155 -7.82 7.78 -25.90
N LYS A 156 -7.85 8.35 -24.70
CA LYS A 156 -6.87 8.05 -23.65
C LYS A 156 -6.90 6.58 -23.21
N TYR A 157 -8.08 5.98 -23.03
CA TYR A 157 -8.19 4.54 -22.72
C TYR A 157 -7.82 3.65 -23.91
N GLU A 158 -8.16 4.05 -25.14
CA GLU A 158 -7.72 3.35 -26.37
C GLU A 158 -6.19 3.34 -26.49
N GLN A 159 -5.53 4.46 -26.16
CA GLN A 159 -4.07 4.51 -26.09
C GLN A 159 -3.50 3.58 -25.01
N MET A 160 -4.16 3.44 -23.86
CA MET A 160 -3.76 2.46 -22.85
C MET A 160 -3.92 1.03 -23.35
N VAL A 161 -4.99 0.71 -24.08
CA VAL A 161 -5.19 -0.60 -24.69
C VAL A 161 -4.02 -0.95 -25.62
N GLN A 162 -3.63 -0.02 -26.50
CA GLN A 162 -2.48 -0.22 -27.39
C GLN A 162 -1.19 -0.45 -26.60
N LEU A 163 -0.92 0.37 -25.58
CA LEU A 163 0.26 0.25 -24.73
C LEU A 163 0.32 -1.12 -24.02
N LEU A 164 -0.82 -1.63 -23.54
CA LEU A 164 -0.91 -2.91 -22.87
C LEU A 164 -0.68 -4.08 -23.83
N GLN A 165 -1.14 -3.96 -25.08
CA GLN A 165 -0.93 -4.97 -26.13
C GLN A 165 0.52 -5.04 -26.61
N GLU A 166 1.23 -3.91 -26.66
CA GLU A 166 2.65 -3.88 -27.04
C GLU A 166 3.57 -4.56 -26.03
N LYS A 167 3.11 -4.74 -24.78
CA LYS A 167 3.89 -5.30 -23.66
C LYS A 167 3.54 -6.76 -23.33
N GLN A 168 2.77 -7.43 -24.19
CA GLN A 168 2.39 -8.86 -24.09
C GLN A 168 3.46 -9.80 -24.65
#